data_AF-A0A3S8UAM0-F1
#
_entry.id   AF-A0A3S8UAM0-F1
#
_cell.length_a   1.000
_cell.length_b   1.000
_cell.length_c   1.000
_cell.angle_alpha   90.00
_cell.angle_beta   90.00
_cell.angle_gamma   90.00
#
_symmetry.space_group_name_H-M   'P 1'
#
loop_
_entity.id
_entity.type
_entity.pdbx_description
1 polymer ?
#
loop_
_entity_poly.entity_id
_entity_poly.type
_entity_poly.pdbx_seq_one_letter_code
_entity_poly.pdbx_strand_id
1 'polypeptide(L)'
;MARLPCPCCQLPTLTERGGYDICPVCWWEDDGQDDTDADLVRGGPNGPYSLTRARANTRDHGDMYAPGTGIDAVRTPTAERLALLDLARQMWSGKLPIDETRLQSLIAAQRTSLT
;
A
#
# COMPACT_ATOMS: atom_id res chain seq x y z
N MET A 1 -1.55 14.71 -13.25
CA MET A 1 -0.60 15.04 -12.16
C MET A 1 0.03 13.74 -11.72
N ALA A 2 1.35 13.73 -11.49
CA ALA A 2 2.04 12.53 -11.01
C ALA A 2 1.63 12.22 -9.56
N ARG A 3 1.53 10.94 -9.22
CA ARG A 3 1.26 10.48 -7.86
C ARG A 3 2.52 10.54 -6.99
N LEU A 4 2.34 10.76 -5.69
CA LEU A 4 3.42 10.67 -4.71
C LEU A 4 3.62 9.23 -4.21
N PRO A 5 4.86 8.83 -3.89
CA PRO A 5 5.12 7.51 -3.34
C PRO A 5 4.51 7.37 -1.94
N CYS A 6 3.85 6.24 -1.69
CA CYS A 6 3.42 5.89 -0.35
C CYS A 6 4.64 5.69 0.57
N PRO A 7 4.65 6.26 1.80
CA PRO A 7 5.78 6.09 2.73
C PRO A 7 6.02 4.62 3.11
N CYS A 8 4.98 3.79 3.02
CA CYS A 8 5.06 2.36 3.35
C CYS A 8 5.57 1.54 2.15
N CYS A 9 4.83 1.51 1.04
CA CYS A 9 5.15 0.61 -0.08
C CYS A 9 6.00 1.21 -1.19
N GLN A 10 6.29 2.52 -1.12
CA GLN A 10 7.12 3.27 -2.07
C GLN A 10 6.59 3.31 -3.52
N LEU A 11 5.36 2.84 -3.77
CA LEU A 11 4.71 2.96 -5.07
C LEU A 11 3.93 4.28 -5.18
N PRO A 12 3.85 4.89 -6.38
CA PRO A 12 3.22 6.18 -6.59
C PRO A 12 1.69 6.03 -6.54
N THR A 13 1.12 6.12 -5.35
CA THR A 13 -0.31 5.89 -5.10
C THR A 13 -1.05 7.09 -4.51
N LEU A 14 -0.33 8.05 -3.92
CA LEU A 14 -0.94 9.14 -3.15
C LEU A 14 -1.21 10.36 -4.03
N THR A 15 -2.29 11.08 -3.72
CA THR A 15 -2.60 12.37 -4.37
C THR A 15 -1.75 13.50 -3.81
N GLU A 16 -1.53 13.48 -2.49
CA GLU A 16 -0.74 14.43 -1.72
C GLU A 16 -0.12 13.72 -0.50
N ARG A 17 0.77 14.42 0.23
CA ARG A 17 1.42 13.89 1.43
C ARG A 17 0.68 14.36 2.68
N GLY A 18 0.40 13.45 3.61
CA GLY A 18 -0.35 13.73 4.83
C GLY A 18 -1.85 13.97 4.61
N GLY A 19 -2.38 13.56 3.46
CA GLY A 19 -3.79 13.77 3.07
C GLY A 19 -4.77 12.76 3.66
N TYR A 20 -4.30 11.85 4.53
CA TYR A 20 -5.10 10.73 5.07
C TYR A 20 -5.64 9.77 4.01
N ASP A 21 -5.02 9.75 2.82
CA ASP A 21 -5.30 8.79 1.77
C ASP A 21 -4.84 7.38 2.21
N ILE A 22 -5.71 6.39 2.09
CA ILE A 22 -5.34 4.98 2.27
C ILE A 22 -4.72 4.44 0.99
N CYS A 23 -3.48 3.96 1.07
CA CYS A 23 -2.78 3.35 -0.05
C CYS A 23 -3.52 2.08 -0.52
N PRO A 24 -4.00 2.02 -1.79
CA PRO A 24 -4.75 0.87 -2.30
C PRO A 24 -3.88 -0.37 -2.54
N VAL A 25 -2.56 -0.26 -2.38
CA VAL A 25 -1.65 -1.40 -2.51
C VAL A 25 -1.36 -2.02 -1.15
N CYS A 26 -0.89 -1.24 -0.17
CA CYS A 26 -0.43 -1.77 1.12
C CYS A 26 -1.40 -1.49 2.28
N TRP A 27 -2.44 -0.70 2.06
CA TRP A 27 -3.45 -0.31 3.05
C TRP A 27 -2.99 0.62 4.18
N TRP A 28 -1.76 1.16 4.11
CA TRP A 28 -1.31 2.23 4.99
C TRP A 28 -2.05 3.55 4.71
N GLU A 29 -2.59 4.19 5.75
CA GLU A 29 -3.10 5.55 5.71
C GLU A 29 -1.94 6.55 5.81
N ASP A 30 -1.84 7.48 4.87
CA ASP A 30 -0.85 8.54 4.92
C ASP A 30 -1.29 9.69 5.86
N ASP A 31 -1.10 9.48 7.16
CA ASP A 31 -1.30 10.45 8.24
C ASP A 31 -0.12 11.43 8.41
N GLY A 32 0.81 11.44 7.44
CA GLY A 32 2.02 12.26 7.44
C GLY A 32 3.19 11.67 8.24
N GLN A 33 3.09 10.44 8.76
CA GLN A 33 4.22 9.74 9.39
C GLN A 33 5.32 9.40 8.38
N ASP A 34 6.59 9.66 8.70
CA ASP A 34 7.71 9.40 7.80
C ASP A 34 8.96 8.89 8.53
N ASP A 35 10.11 8.89 7.88
CA ASP A 35 11.36 8.30 8.40
C ASP A 35 11.75 8.79 9.80
N THR A 36 11.53 10.07 10.10
CA THR A 36 11.92 10.67 11.40
C THR A 36 11.15 10.10 12.58
N ASP A 37 9.97 9.55 12.34
CA ASP A 37 9.10 9.02 13.38
C ASP A 37 8.53 7.65 13.02
N ALA A 38 9.19 6.92 12.12
CA ALA A 38 8.69 5.67 11.55
C ALA A 38 8.48 4.54 12.57
N ASP A 39 9.17 4.58 13.71
CA ASP A 39 9.05 3.60 14.78
C ASP A 39 7.89 3.89 15.75
N LEU A 40 7.29 5.08 15.70
CA LEU A 40 6.16 5.43 16.55
C LEU A 40 4.89 4.69 16.08
N VAL A 41 4.09 4.23 17.04
CA VAL A 41 2.74 3.73 16.76
C VAL A 41 1.77 4.88 17.01
N ARG A 42 1.22 5.46 15.94
CA ARG A 42 0.28 6.59 16.02
C ARG A 42 -1.18 6.15 16.24
N GLY A 43 -1.50 4.88 16.00
CA GLY A 43 -2.87 4.37 16.15
C GLY A 43 -3.75 4.65 14.93
N GLY A 44 -5.01 4.96 15.17
CA GLY A 44 -5.98 5.32 14.12
C GLY A 44 -6.23 4.16 13.12
N PRO A 45 -6.49 4.48 11.85
CA PRO A 45 -6.65 3.50 10.77
C PRO A 45 -5.43 2.59 10.57
N ASN A 46 -4.23 3.08 10.92
CA ASN A 46 -3.00 2.28 10.91
C ASN A 46 -2.87 1.32 12.11
N GLY A 47 -3.77 1.42 13.10
CA GLY A 47 -3.89 0.45 14.20
C GLY A 47 -2.62 0.30 15.05
N PRO A 48 -2.21 -0.93 15.40
CA PRO A 48 -1.05 -1.17 16.27
C PRO A 48 0.30 -1.10 15.52
N TYR A 49 0.31 -0.67 14.26
CA TYR A 49 1.50 -0.74 13.41
C TYR A 49 2.24 0.60 13.39
N SER A 50 3.55 0.55 13.56
CA SER A 50 4.44 1.63 13.17
C SER A 50 4.73 1.56 11.67
N LEU A 51 5.16 2.67 11.06
CA LEU A 51 5.55 2.70 9.65
C LEU A 51 6.69 1.72 9.36
N THR A 52 7.67 1.59 10.28
CA THR A 52 8.74 0.58 10.18
C THR A 52 8.17 -0.83 10.09
N ARG A 53 7.19 -1.17 10.93
CA ARG A 53 6.57 -2.49 10.91
C ARG A 53 5.75 -2.71 9.64
N ALA A 54 4.98 -1.71 9.21
CA ALA A 54 4.19 -1.77 8.00
C ALA A 54 5.05 -1.96 6.74
N ARG A 55 6.20 -1.27 6.64
CA ARG A 55 7.20 -1.46 5.58
C ARG A 55 7.73 -2.89 5.55
N ALA A 56 8.07 -3.44 6.72
CA ALA A 56 8.55 -4.82 6.83
C ALA A 56 7.50 -5.84 6.38
N ASN A 57 6.25 -5.68 6.84
CA ASN A 57 5.12 -6.53 6.44
C ASN A 57 4.86 -6.42 4.92
N THR A 58 4.87 -5.20 4.37
CA THR A 58 4.63 -4.97 2.95
C THR A 58 5.69 -5.64 2.09
N ARG A 59 6.95 -5.59 2.51
CA ARG A 59 8.04 -6.28 1.83
C ARG A 59 7.90 -7.80 1.88
N ASP A 60 7.38 -8.33 2.98
CA ASP A 60 7.21 -9.77 3.19
C ASP A 60 6.04 -10.35 2.39
N HIS A 61 4.85 -9.74 2.46
CA HIS A 61 3.63 -10.32 1.85
C HIS A 61 2.78 -9.36 1.02
N GLY A 62 3.06 -8.05 1.03
CA GLY A 62 2.44 -7.08 0.13
C GLY A 62 1.33 -6.21 0.75
N ASP A 63 1.21 -6.18 2.07
CA ASP A 63 0.35 -5.26 2.81
C ASP A 63 0.93 -4.90 4.19
N MET A 64 0.34 -3.91 4.86
CA MET A 64 0.85 -3.37 6.11
C MET A 64 0.60 -4.25 7.34
N TYR A 65 -0.28 -5.24 7.25
CA TYR A 65 -0.79 -5.96 8.42
C TYR A 65 0.17 -7.07 8.86
N ALA A 66 0.03 -7.58 10.09
CA ALA A 66 0.74 -8.80 10.48
C ALA A 66 0.15 -10.00 9.72
N PRO A 67 0.95 -11.05 9.43
CA PRO A 67 0.46 -12.26 8.79
C PRO A 67 -0.79 -12.84 9.48
N GLY A 68 -1.82 -13.14 8.70
CA GLY A 68 -3.09 -13.68 9.20
C GLY A 68 -4.06 -12.62 9.78
N THR A 69 -3.72 -11.34 9.72
CA THR A 69 -4.58 -10.23 10.13
C THR A 69 -5.00 -9.37 8.93
N GLY A 70 -5.65 -8.23 9.17
CA GLY A 70 -6.04 -7.28 8.13
C GLY A 70 -7.50 -7.38 7.71
N ILE A 71 -7.84 -6.57 6.70
CA ILE A 71 -9.19 -6.43 6.15
C ILE A 71 -9.55 -7.55 5.17
N ASP A 72 -10.82 -7.67 4.81
CA ASP A 72 -11.31 -8.72 3.90
C ASP A 72 -10.63 -8.67 2.53
N ALA A 73 -10.36 -7.48 2.00
CA ALA A 73 -9.63 -7.32 0.73
C ALA A 73 -8.20 -7.90 0.75
N VAL A 74 -7.60 -8.05 1.93
CA VAL A 74 -6.28 -8.70 2.13
C VAL A 74 -6.44 -10.20 2.35
N ARG A 75 -7.39 -10.59 3.22
CA ARG A 75 -7.59 -12.00 3.60
C ARG A 75 -8.21 -12.84 2.48
N THR A 76 -9.05 -12.22 1.66
CA THR A 76 -9.79 -12.86 0.57
C THR A 76 -9.68 -11.98 -0.68
N PRO A 77 -8.51 -11.95 -1.35
CA PRO A 77 -8.27 -11.03 -2.45
C PRO A 77 -9.09 -11.41 -3.70
N THR A 78 -9.63 -10.40 -4.38
CA THR A 78 -10.23 -10.54 -5.71
C THR A 78 -9.16 -10.83 -6.78
N ALA A 79 -9.58 -11.23 -7.98
CA ALA A 79 -8.65 -11.42 -9.10
C ALA A 79 -7.93 -10.11 -9.46
N GLU A 80 -8.63 -8.98 -9.38
CA GLU A 80 -8.10 -7.64 -9.61
C GLU A 80 -7.05 -7.26 -8.56
N ARG A 81 -7.30 -7.58 -7.28
CA ARG A 81 -6.31 -7.40 -6.20
C ARG A 81 -5.06 -8.25 -6.44
N LEU A 82 -5.22 -9.50 -6.86
CA LEU A 82 -4.09 -10.39 -7.16
C LEU A 82 -3.25 -9.86 -8.32
N ALA A 83 -3.89 -9.33 -9.37
CA ALA A 83 -3.20 -8.71 -10.50
C ALA A 83 -2.43 -7.44 -10.07
N LEU A 84 -3.02 -6.61 -9.21
CA LEU A 84 -2.36 -5.44 -8.64
C LEU A 84 -1.11 -5.84 -7.82
N LEU A 85 -1.22 -6.86 -6.99
CA LEU A 85 -0.11 -7.38 -6.18
C LEU A 85 1.01 -7.98 -7.02
N ASP A 86 0.68 -8.68 -8.10
CA ASP A 86 1.67 -9.20 -9.03
C ASP A 86 2.49 -8.06 -9.65
N LEU A 87 1.82 -7.02 -10.17
CA LEU A 87 2.51 -5.85 -10.72
C LEU A 87 3.39 -5.17 -9.67
N ALA A 88 2.87 -4.97 -8.45
CA ALA A 88 3.62 -4.38 -7.34
C ALA A 88 4.90 -5.16 -7.03
N ARG A 89 4.83 -6.49 -6.96
CA ARG A 89 6.00 -7.37 -6.73
C ARG A 89 7.02 -7.30 -7.86
N GLN A 90 6.57 -7.21 -9.10
CA GLN A 90 7.47 -7.04 -10.24
C GLN A 90 8.23 -5.69 -10.18
N MET A 91 7.57 -4.63 -9.71
CA MET A 91 8.20 -3.32 -9.51
C MET A 91 9.16 -3.33 -8.30
N TRP A 92 8.76 -3.89 -7.16
CA TRP A 92 9.62 -3.98 -5.97
C TRP A 92 10.87 -4.83 -6.19
N SER A 93 10.77 -5.89 -7.00
CA SER A 93 11.92 -6.72 -7.36
C SER A 93 12.83 -6.11 -8.43
N GLY A 94 12.46 -4.97 -9.02
CA GLY A 94 13.18 -4.35 -10.13
C GLY A 94 13.04 -5.09 -11.47
N LYS A 95 12.18 -6.12 -11.55
CA LYS A 95 11.89 -6.83 -12.80
C LYS A 95 11.21 -5.93 -13.82
N LEU A 96 10.39 -4.99 -13.33
CA LEU A 96 9.79 -3.93 -14.14
C LEU A 96 10.17 -2.57 -13.55
N PRO A 97 10.37 -1.54 -14.40
CA PRO A 97 10.38 -0.17 -13.92
C PRO A 97 9.02 0.21 -13.34
N ILE A 98 8.95 1.31 -12.58
CA ILE A 98 7.68 1.85 -12.12
C ILE A 98 6.80 2.22 -13.32
N ASP A 99 5.68 1.51 -13.47
CA ASP A 99 4.66 1.76 -14.49
C ASP A 99 3.42 2.37 -13.79
N GLU A 100 3.46 3.70 -13.61
CA GLU A 100 2.40 4.42 -12.91
C GLU A 100 1.04 4.26 -13.63
N THR A 101 1.02 4.29 -14.97
CA THR A 101 -0.22 4.15 -15.75
C THR A 101 -0.89 2.81 -15.49
N ARG A 102 -0.14 1.72 -15.59
CA ARG A 102 -0.68 0.38 -15.34
C ARG A 102 -1.06 0.18 -13.86
N LEU A 103 -0.27 0.75 -12.94
CA LEU A 103 -0.59 0.75 -11.52
C LEU A 103 -1.93 1.43 -11.25
N GLN A 104 -2.17 2.64 -11.78
CA GLN A 104 -3.43 3.36 -11.59
C GLN A 104 -4.62 2.60 -12.23
N SER A 105 -4.43 1.95 -13.38
CA SER A 105 -5.46 1.12 -14.01
C SER A 105 -5.89 -0.06 -13.13
N LEU A 106 -4.94 -0.80 -12.55
CA LEU A 106 -5.25 -1.92 -11.67
C LEU A 106 -5.83 -1.47 -10.32
N ILE A 107 -5.40 -0.32 -9.80
CA ILE A 107 -6.02 0.30 -8.61
C ILE A 107 -7.50 0.60 -8.87
N ALA A 108 -7.84 1.15 -10.03
CA ALA A 108 -9.22 1.44 -10.40
C ALA A 108 -10.05 0.15 -10.50
N ALA A 109 -9.52 -0.88 -11.19
CA ALA A 109 -10.17 -2.18 -11.31
C ALA A 109 -10.44 -2.83 -9.94
N GLN A 110 -9.45 -2.81 -9.04
CA GLN A 110 -9.63 -3.28 -7.66
C GLN A 110 -10.75 -2.52 -6.96
N ARG A 111 -10.78 -1.19 -7.02
CA ARG A 111 -11.80 -0.38 -6.33
C ARG A 111 -13.22 -0.73 -6.82
N THR A 112 -13.39 -0.97 -8.12
CA THR A 112 -14.66 -1.44 -8.68
C THR A 112 -15.03 -2.86 -8.22
N SER A 113 -14.06 -3.73 -7.92
CA SER A 113 -14.33 -5.07 -7.40
C SER A 113 -14.71 -5.11 -5.91
N LEU A 114 -14.51 -4.00 -5.18
CA LEU A 114 -14.79 -3.88 -3.74
C LEU A 114 -16.13 -3.19 -3.43
N THR A 115 -16.84 -2.70 -4.45
CA THR A 115 -18.19 -2.13 -4.35
C THR A 115 -19.26 -3.17 -4.63
#